data_AF-A0A3A9GCQ5-F1
#
_entry.id   AF-A0A3A9GCQ5-F1
#
_cell.length_a   1.000
_cell.length_b   1.000
_cell.length_c   1.000
_cell.angle_alpha   90.00
_cell.angle_beta   90.00
_cell.angle_gamma   90.00
#
_symmetry.space_group_name_H-M   'P 1'
#
loop_
_entity.id
_entity.type
_entity.pdbx_description
1 polymer ?
#
loop_
_entity_poly.entity_id
_entity_poly.type
_entity_poly.pdbx_seq_one_letter_code
_entity_poly.pdbx_strand_id
1 'polypeptide(L)'
;MYSRDISKKVLAGRMTRSRQGKFGGGQPPLGLMRDPEERGHLILDPDTAPTIRKIYDLALNGWGCMRIAKQLMEDKIPITRVKSNTECDVNYYSWGSARISHILRNPFYKGAHLVCRTHQKGIRSNTYDIIPREEWEVLEGCHEAIVSPEDWEKVQELIDRRPPIMEGNACPFYNLFHGIIYCATCGKSMQVRYEKVGRTGKNRFTGEEREPIDKAYYIC
;
A
#
# COMPACT_ATOMS: atom_id res chain seq x y z
N MET A 1 7.23 -29.68 27.29
CA MET A 1 5.92 -29.61 26.58
C MET A 1 5.17 -28.30 26.85
N TYR A 2 5.10 -27.81 28.10
CA TYR A 2 4.30 -26.64 28.51
C TYR A 2 4.46 -25.35 27.68
N SER A 3 5.70 -24.93 27.35
CA SER A 3 5.93 -23.66 26.62
C SER A 3 5.43 -23.66 25.18
N ARG A 4 5.39 -24.83 24.52
CA ARG A 4 4.90 -24.93 23.14
C ARG A 4 3.38 -24.79 23.08
N ASP A 5 2.69 -25.33 24.07
CA ASP A 5 1.22 -25.27 24.13
C ASP A 5 0.75 -23.87 24.55
N ILE A 6 1.46 -23.20 25.45
CA ILE A 6 1.25 -21.76 25.72
C ILE A 6 1.44 -20.95 24.45
N SER A 7 2.50 -21.26 23.68
CA SER A 7 2.77 -20.54 22.43
C SER A 7 1.60 -20.64 21.46
N LYS A 8 1.06 -21.85 21.27
CA LYS A 8 -0.14 -22.08 20.44
C LYS A 8 -1.37 -21.34 20.95
N LYS A 9 -1.62 -21.36 22.27
CA LYS A 9 -2.78 -20.69 22.88
C LYS A 9 -2.77 -19.18 22.69
N VAL A 10 -1.62 -18.52 22.87
CA VAL A 10 -1.51 -17.07 22.66
C VAL A 10 -1.70 -16.70 21.20
N LEU A 11 -1.13 -17.48 20.28
CA LEU A 11 -1.29 -17.25 18.84
C LEU A 11 -2.75 -17.43 18.41
N ALA A 12 -3.41 -18.48 18.90
CA ALA A 12 -4.84 -18.67 18.71
C ALA A 12 -5.64 -17.49 19.27
N GLY A 13 -5.30 -17.00 20.48
CA GLY A 13 -5.95 -15.83 21.07
C GLY A 13 -5.78 -14.55 20.26
N ARG A 14 -4.61 -14.33 19.62
CA ARG A 14 -4.41 -13.21 18.69
C ARG A 14 -5.31 -13.33 17.46
N MET A 15 -5.42 -14.53 16.90
CA MET A 15 -6.29 -14.80 15.75
C MET A 15 -7.76 -14.61 16.10
N THR A 16 -8.22 -15.16 17.24
CA THR A 16 -9.58 -14.97 17.76
C THR A 16 -9.90 -13.50 17.95
N ARG A 17 -8.99 -12.71 18.54
CA ARG A 17 -9.20 -11.27 18.72
C ARG A 17 -9.31 -10.52 17.38
N SER A 18 -8.50 -10.90 16.39
CA SER A 18 -8.59 -10.31 15.05
C SER A 18 -9.91 -10.68 14.35
N ARG A 19 -10.38 -11.92 14.52
CA ARG A 19 -11.69 -12.38 14.04
C ARG A 19 -12.90 -11.75 14.76
N GLN A 20 -12.67 -11.09 15.89
CA GLN A 20 -13.67 -10.26 16.57
C GLN A 20 -13.68 -8.81 16.05
N GLY A 21 -12.92 -8.50 14.99
CA GLY A 21 -12.80 -7.13 14.46
C GLY A 21 -11.94 -6.21 15.32
N LYS A 22 -11.29 -6.72 16.37
CA LYS A 22 -10.48 -5.90 17.27
C LYS A 22 -9.07 -5.72 16.71
N PHE A 23 -8.65 -4.47 16.60
CA PHE A 23 -7.32 -4.12 16.10
C PHE A 23 -6.23 -4.73 16.98
N GLY A 24 -5.33 -5.47 16.33
CA GLY A 24 -4.14 -6.01 16.96
C GLY A 24 -3.20 -4.90 17.43
N GLY A 25 -2.29 -5.20 18.36
CA GLY A 25 -1.26 -4.22 18.75
C GLY A 25 -0.43 -3.74 17.56
N GLY A 26 0.19 -2.56 17.68
CA GLY A 26 0.95 -1.90 16.62
C GLY A 26 0.46 -0.48 16.33
N GLN A 27 1.04 0.18 15.34
CA GLN A 27 0.60 1.51 14.92
C GLN A 27 -0.70 1.39 14.10
N PRO A 28 -1.78 2.13 14.45
CA PRO A 28 -2.99 2.18 13.64
C PRO A 28 -2.72 2.68 12.21
N PRO A 29 -3.57 2.32 11.24
CA PRO A 29 -3.55 2.95 9.92
C PRO A 29 -3.69 4.47 10.02
N LEU A 30 -2.99 5.22 9.17
CA LEU A 30 -3.09 6.68 9.11
C LEU A 30 -4.55 7.11 8.93
N GLY A 31 -5.02 8.12 9.67
CA GLY A 31 -6.43 8.54 9.70
C GLY A 31 -7.26 7.90 10.80
N LEU A 32 -6.74 6.86 11.46
CA LEU A 32 -7.38 6.18 12.58
C LEU A 32 -6.50 6.28 13.83
N MET A 33 -7.13 6.34 14.99
CA MET A 33 -6.48 6.24 16.29
C MET A 33 -7.15 5.17 17.16
N ARG A 34 -6.46 4.73 18.20
CA ARG A 34 -7.04 3.79 19.15
C ARG A 34 -8.05 4.52 20.01
N ASP A 35 -9.18 3.86 20.24
CA ASP A 35 -10.14 4.32 21.23
C ASP A 35 -9.50 4.26 22.65
N PRO A 36 -9.51 5.37 23.41
CA PRO A 36 -9.08 5.36 24.81
C PRO A 36 -10.00 4.55 25.72
N GLU A 37 -11.29 4.44 25.38
CA GLU A 37 -12.32 3.79 26.20
C GLU A 37 -12.42 2.28 25.92
N GLU A 38 -12.35 1.87 24.64
CA GLU A 38 -12.43 0.46 24.25
C GLU A 38 -11.12 -0.12 23.67
N ARG A 39 -10.60 -1.14 24.36
CA ARG A 39 -9.32 -1.76 23.98
C ARG A 39 -9.40 -2.55 22.67
N GLY A 40 -8.87 -1.95 21.61
CA GLY A 40 -8.80 -2.56 20.28
C GLY A 40 -9.91 -2.11 19.34
N HIS A 41 -10.76 -1.18 19.77
CA HIS A 41 -11.61 -0.39 18.89
C HIS A 41 -10.77 0.75 18.27
N LEU A 42 -11.10 1.12 17.03
CA LEU A 42 -10.47 2.22 16.30
C LEU A 42 -11.50 3.34 16.11
N ILE A 43 -11.05 4.58 16.22
CA ILE A 43 -11.85 5.78 15.99
C ILE A 43 -11.13 6.69 14.99
N LEU A 44 -11.86 7.64 14.42
CA LEU A 44 -11.28 8.59 13.46
C LEU A 44 -10.31 9.54 14.16
N ASP A 45 -9.10 9.67 13.62
CA ASP A 45 -8.16 10.70 14.08
C ASP A 45 -8.54 12.05 13.44
N PRO A 46 -8.97 13.05 14.22
CA PRO A 46 -9.43 14.34 13.67
C PRO A 46 -8.33 15.06 12.89
N ASP A 47 -7.05 14.85 13.21
CA ASP A 47 -5.93 15.53 12.56
C ASP A 47 -5.60 14.89 11.20
N THR A 48 -5.65 13.57 11.12
CA THR A 48 -5.14 12.82 9.96
C THR A 48 -6.23 12.23 9.07
N ALA A 49 -7.47 12.07 9.56
CA ALA A 49 -8.60 11.57 8.77
C ALA A 49 -8.94 12.47 7.55
N PRO A 50 -8.90 13.82 7.64
CA PRO A 50 -9.15 14.68 6.48
C PRO A 50 -8.17 14.44 5.32
N THR A 51 -6.91 14.10 5.63
CA THR A 51 -5.91 13.74 4.62
C THR A 51 -6.31 12.49 3.85
N ILE A 52 -6.84 11.48 4.54
CA ILE A 52 -7.31 10.26 3.88
C ILE A 52 -8.54 10.56 3.01
N ARG A 53 -9.50 11.35 3.49
CA ARG A 53 -10.65 11.79 2.68
C ARG A 53 -10.19 12.48 1.39
N LYS A 54 -9.27 13.43 1.50
CA LYS A 54 -8.65 14.11 0.34
C LYS A 54 -8.00 13.14 -0.64
N ILE A 55 -7.30 12.11 -0.15
CA ILE A 55 -6.68 11.09 -1.00
C ILE A 55 -7.73 10.32 -1.81
N TYR A 56 -8.84 9.94 -1.18
CA TYR A 56 -9.94 9.25 -1.86
C TYR A 56 -10.67 10.18 -2.84
N ASP A 57 -10.90 11.44 -2.47
CA ASP A 57 -11.51 12.43 -3.38
C ASP A 57 -10.65 12.63 -4.64
N LEU A 58 -9.34 12.74 -4.50
CA LEU A 58 -8.42 12.83 -5.64
C LEU A 58 -8.46 11.56 -6.50
N ALA A 59 -8.56 10.38 -5.87
CA ALA A 59 -8.65 9.11 -6.57
C ALA A 59 -9.97 8.98 -7.35
N LEU A 60 -11.10 9.40 -6.76
CA LEU A 60 -12.42 9.45 -7.41
C LEU A 60 -12.44 10.42 -8.60
N ASN A 61 -11.68 11.52 -8.51
CA ASN A 61 -11.44 12.44 -9.63
C ASN A 61 -10.51 11.84 -10.73
N GLY A 62 -10.15 10.56 -10.64
CA GLY A 62 -9.36 9.84 -11.63
C GLY A 62 -7.85 10.02 -11.50
N TRP A 63 -7.33 10.65 -10.44
CA TRP A 63 -5.89 10.89 -10.31
C TRP A 63 -5.10 9.62 -10.03
N GLY A 64 -3.97 9.45 -10.71
CA GLY A 64 -3.04 8.33 -10.49
C GLY A 64 -2.31 8.42 -9.16
N CYS A 65 -1.92 7.27 -8.57
CA CYS A 65 -1.23 7.22 -7.27
C CYS A 65 0.04 8.10 -7.22
N MET A 66 0.78 8.20 -8.32
CA MET A 66 1.97 9.05 -8.42
C MET A 66 1.61 10.54 -8.40
N ARG A 67 0.53 10.92 -9.10
CA ARG A 67 0.06 12.31 -9.16
C ARG A 67 -0.49 12.75 -7.81
N ILE A 68 -1.24 11.88 -7.13
CA ILE A 68 -1.72 12.10 -5.76
C ILE A 68 -0.52 12.30 -4.82
N ALA A 69 0.48 11.42 -4.88
CA ALA A 69 1.68 11.54 -4.05
C ALA A 69 2.40 12.88 -4.27
N LYS A 70 2.56 13.32 -5.53
CA LYS A 70 3.16 14.61 -5.88
C LYS A 70 2.38 15.78 -5.30
N GLN A 71 1.05 15.76 -5.42
CA GLN A 71 0.19 16.79 -4.86
C GLN A 71 0.34 16.91 -3.34
N LEU A 72 0.33 15.78 -2.62
CA LEU A 72 0.48 15.78 -1.16
C LEU A 72 1.86 16.29 -0.71
N MET A 73 2.90 16.06 -1.51
CA MET A 73 4.23 16.63 -1.28
C MET A 73 4.24 18.16 -1.49
N GLU A 74 3.58 18.64 -2.54
CA GLU A 74 3.46 20.08 -2.84
C GLU A 74 2.65 20.80 -1.75
N ASP A 75 1.58 20.18 -1.28
CA ASP A 75 0.75 20.68 -0.18
C ASP A 75 1.43 20.61 1.20
N LYS A 76 2.64 20.01 1.28
CA LYS A 76 3.39 19.75 2.52
C LYS A 76 2.53 19.07 3.60
N ILE A 77 1.80 18.02 3.21
CA ILE A 77 1.00 17.25 4.16
C ILE A 77 1.90 16.20 4.85
N PRO A 78 2.01 16.21 6.18
CA PRO A 78 2.86 15.26 6.89
C PRO A 78 2.28 13.83 6.86
N ILE A 79 3.16 12.84 6.75
CA ILE A 79 2.76 11.42 6.69
C ILE A 79 2.41 10.86 8.07
N THR A 80 2.94 11.45 9.13
CA THR A 80 2.92 10.83 10.45
C THR A 80 2.60 11.79 11.58
N ARG A 81 1.92 11.23 12.59
CA ARG A 81 1.80 11.75 13.96
C ARG A 81 3.02 11.41 14.83
N VAL A 82 4.23 11.42 14.25
CA VAL A 82 5.44 10.96 14.96
C VAL A 82 5.91 12.03 15.95
N LYS A 83 5.52 11.83 17.22
CA LYS A 83 6.35 12.17 18.39
C LYS A 83 7.33 11.02 18.64
N SER A 84 8.32 10.81 17.78
CA SER A 84 9.47 9.97 18.14
C SER A 84 10.72 10.83 18.18
N ASN A 85 11.47 10.73 19.28
CA ASN A 85 12.79 11.30 19.51
C ASN A 85 13.85 10.77 18.53
N THR A 86 13.60 10.86 17.24
CA THR A 86 14.56 10.49 16.21
C THR A 86 14.58 11.65 15.23
N GLU A 87 15.65 12.42 15.29
CA GLU A 87 16.01 13.57 14.47
C GLU A 87 16.18 13.17 12.99
N CYS A 88 15.10 12.72 12.34
CA CYS A 88 15.12 12.42 10.92
C CYS A 88 13.93 13.10 10.24
N ASP A 89 14.07 14.41 10.07
CA ASP A 89 13.18 15.29 9.28
C ASP A 89 13.06 14.86 7.81
N VAL A 90 13.95 13.97 7.34
CA VAL A 90 14.19 13.70 5.92
C VAL A 90 12.99 13.05 5.21
N ASN A 91 12.01 12.49 5.94
CA ASN A 91 10.85 11.80 5.36
C ASN A 91 9.49 12.34 5.78
N TYR A 92 9.44 13.53 6.41
CA TYR A 92 8.21 14.06 7.00
C TYR A 92 7.10 14.31 5.96
N TYR A 93 7.47 14.73 4.75
CA TYR A 93 6.55 14.99 3.62
C TYR A 93 6.68 14.01 2.46
N SER A 94 7.53 12.98 2.54
CA SER A 94 7.86 12.10 1.42
C SER A 94 6.76 11.06 1.10
N TRP A 95 5.78 11.46 0.29
CA TRP A 95 4.69 10.57 -0.16
C TRP A 95 5.15 9.72 -1.34
N GLY A 96 5.14 8.39 -1.16
CA GLY A 96 5.42 7.43 -2.22
C GLY A 96 4.14 6.88 -2.86
N SER A 97 4.17 6.62 -4.17
CA SER A 97 3.04 6.02 -4.90
C SER A 97 2.60 4.67 -4.32
N ALA A 98 3.54 3.86 -3.83
CA ALA A 98 3.27 2.59 -3.17
C ALA A 98 2.45 2.76 -1.88
N ARG A 99 2.74 3.80 -1.09
CA ARG A 99 1.99 4.14 0.12
C ARG A 99 0.56 4.53 -0.22
N ILE A 100 0.37 5.38 -1.23
CA ILE A 100 -0.96 5.76 -1.72
C ILE A 100 -1.73 4.52 -2.20
N SER A 101 -1.08 3.64 -2.97
CA SER A 101 -1.71 2.38 -3.41
C SER A 101 -2.12 1.49 -2.24
N HIS A 102 -1.31 1.41 -1.18
CA HIS A 102 -1.67 0.68 0.03
C HIS A 102 -2.86 1.31 0.75
N ILE A 103 -2.90 2.64 0.84
CA ILE A 103 -4.01 3.37 1.49
C ILE A 103 -5.32 3.12 0.73
N LEU A 104 -5.32 3.29 -0.59
CA LEU A 104 -6.52 3.14 -1.41
C LEU A 104 -7.07 1.72 -1.41
N ARG A 105 -6.22 0.68 -1.26
CA ARG A 105 -6.66 -0.73 -1.21
C ARG A 105 -6.95 -1.24 0.20
N ASN A 106 -6.80 -0.41 1.24
CA ASN A 106 -6.96 -0.87 2.62
C ASN A 106 -8.44 -0.82 3.05
N PRO A 107 -9.06 -1.96 3.40
CA PRO A 107 -10.48 -2.01 3.81
C PRO A 107 -10.79 -1.28 5.12
N PHE A 108 -9.77 -0.96 5.93
CA PHE A 108 -9.95 -0.15 7.15
C PHE A 108 -10.60 1.21 6.88
N TYR A 109 -10.43 1.78 5.69
CA TYR A 109 -11.00 3.09 5.40
C TYR A 109 -12.50 3.10 5.15
N LYS A 110 -13.08 1.94 4.81
CA LYS A 110 -14.53 1.73 4.72
C LYS A 110 -15.16 1.15 5.99
N GLY A 111 -14.44 1.16 7.11
CA GLY A 111 -14.92 0.62 8.39
C GLY A 111 -14.80 -0.90 8.54
N ALA A 112 -14.00 -1.55 7.69
CA ALA A 112 -13.81 -3.00 7.71
C ALA A 112 -12.45 -3.40 8.29
N HIS A 113 -12.42 -4.47 9.08
CA HIS A 113 -11.21 -5.02 9.67
C HIS A 113 -10.71 -6.21 8.84
N LEU A 114 -9.44 -6.16 8.44
CA LEU A 114 -8.80 -7.28 7.78
C LEU A 114 -8.15 -8.20 8.83
N VAL A 115 -8.61 -9.45 8.88
CA VAL A 115 -8.05 -10.46 9.77
C VAL A 115 -6.58 -10.73 9.38
N CYS A 116 -5.76 -11.12 10.37
CA CYS A 116 -4.31 -11.21 10.26
C CYS A 116 -3.86 -11.86 8.94
N ARG A 117 -2.97 -11.20 8.18
CA ARG A 117 -2.42 -11.71 6.91
C ARG A 117 -1.33 -12.76 7.08
N THR A 118 -0.92 -13.03 8.31
CA THR A 118 0.19 -13.94 8.62
C THR A 118 -0.09 -14.77 9.87
N HIS A 119 0.39 -16.01 9.85
CA HIS A 119 0.41 -16.90 11.00
C HIS A 119 1.84 -17.07 11.49
N GLN A 120 2.12 -16.67 12.73
CA GLN A 120 3.44 -16.89 13.32
C GLN A 120 3.57 -18.36 13.77
N LYS A 121 4.66 -19.05 13.43
CA LYS A 121 4.85 -20.49 13.74
C LYS A 121 5.05 -20.76 15.23
N GLY A 122 5.56 -19.78 15.96
CA GLY A 122 5.76 -19.84 17.40
C GLY A 122 6.05 -18.47 17.97
N ILE A 123 5.67 -18.25 19.23
CA ILE A 123 6.00 -17.02 19.94
C ILE A 123 7.52 -16.81 19.90
N ARG A 124 7.99 -15.64 19.44
CA ARG A 124 9.41 -15.24 19.32
C ARG A 124 10.25 -16.01 18.28
N SER A 125 9.66 -16.88 17.48
CA SER A 125 10.38 -17.59 16.41
C SER A 125 10.79 -16.69 15.23
N ASN A 126 10.22 -15.47 15.16
CA ASN A 126 10.32 -14.54 14.03
C ASN A 126 10.07 -15.16 12.64
N THR A 127 9.41 -16.31 12.59
CA THR A 127 9.02 -17.01 11.36
C THR A 127 7.51 -16.94 11.19
N TYR A 128 7.07 -16.63 9.98
CA TYR A 128 5.67 -16.37 9.64
C TYR A 128 5.30 -17.12 8.37
N ASP A 129 4.13 -17.74 8.38
CA ASP A 129 3.45 -18.19 7.18
C ASP A 129 2.55 -17.04 6.69
N ILE A 130 2.62 -16.75 5.39
CA ILE A 130 1.78 -15.74 4.75
C ILE A 130 0.47 -16.43 4.37
N ILE A 131 -0.66 -15.85 4.77
CA ILE A 131 -1.98 -16.35 4.39
C ILE A 131 -2.23 -15.93 2.93
N PRO A 132 -2.56 -16.87 2.03
CA PRO A 132 -2.91 -16.57 0.65
C PRO A 132 -4.03 -15.53 0.57
N ARG A 133 -4.03 -14.73 -0.50
CA ARG A 133 -4.96 -13.60 -0.61
C ARG A 133 -6.42 -14.05 -0.72
N GLU A 134 -6.63 -15.24 -1.28
CA GLU A 134 -7.94 -15.88 -1.43
C GLU A 134 -8.56 -16.28 -0.08
N GLU A 135 -7.71 -16.48 0.93
CA GLU A 135 -8.12 -16.86 2.29
C GLU A 135 -8.24 -15.65 3.23
N TRP A 136 -8.13 -14.41 2.71
CA TRP A 136 -8.23 -13.22 3.54
C TRP A 136 -9.67 -12.98 4.01
N GLU A 137 -9.88 -13.08 5.32
CA GLU A 137 -11.15 -12.75 5.97
C GLU A 137 -11.24 -11.22 6.21
N VAL A 138 -12.29 -10.59 5.69
CA VAL A 138 -12.61 -9.17 5.94
C VAL A 138 -13.91 -9.09 6.72
N LEU A 139 -13.90 -8.39 7.84
CA LEU A 139 -15.05 -8.17 8.71
C LEU A 139 -15.55 -6.74 8.52
N GLU A 140 -16.80 -6.59 8.09
CA GLU A 140 -17.40 -5.26 7.89
C GLU A 140 -17.88 -4.66 9.22
N GLY A 141 -18.01 -3.32 9.28
CA GLY A 141 -18.63 -2.62 10.40
C GLY A 141 -17.89 -2.72 11.74
N CYS A 142 -16.56 -2.81 11.71
CA CYS A 142 -15.73 -2.94 12.93
C CYS A 142 -15.41 -1.60 13.59
N HIS A 143 -15.45 -0.50 12.84
CA HIS A 143 -15.20 0.86 13.32
C HIS A 143 -15.79 1.89 12.34
N GLU A 144 -15.81 3.16 12.75
CA GLU A 144 -16.32 4.26 11.92
C GLU A 144 -15.52 4.39 10.61
N ALA A 145 -16.24 4.44 9.48
CA ALA A 145 -15.64 4.55 8.17
C ALA A 145 -15.16 5.99 7.88
N ILE A 146 -13.94 6.15 7.36
CA ILE A 146 -13.46 7.46 6.87
C ILE A 146 -14.13 7.80 5.54
N VAL A 147 -14.35 6.78 4.71
CA VAL A 147 -14.92 6.86 3.36
C VAL A 147 -16.09 5.90 3.28
N SER A 148 -17.13 6.26 2.55
CA SER A 148 -18.29 5.39 2.35
C SER A 148 -17.85 4.06 1.68
N PRO A 149 -18.47 2.91 2.03
CA PRO A 149 -18.21 1.65 1.34
C PRO A 149 -18.36 1.76 -0.18
N GLU A 150 -19.34 2.54 -0.64
CA GLU A 150 -19.64 2.75 -2.05
C GLU A 150 -18.51 3.50 -2.77
N ASP A 151 -17.97 4.56 -2.16
CA ASP A 151 -16.86 5.31 -2.76
C ASP A 151 -15.56 4.51 -2.72
N TRP A 152 -15.36 3.71 -1.67
CA TRP A 152 -14.22 2.79 -1.60
C TRP A 152 -14.24 1.76 -2.74
N GLU A 153 -15.42 1.20 -3.01
CA GLU A 153 -15.62 0.22 -4.09
C GLU A 153 -15.42 0.85 -5.47
N LYS A 154 -15.98 2.04 -5.72
CA LYS A 154 -15.72 2.81 -6.94
C LYS A 154 -14.22 3.05 -7.15
N VAL A 155 -13.48 3.39 -6.09
CA VAL A 155 -12.03 3.55 -6.17
C VAL A 155 -11.33 2.24 -6.53
N GLN A 156 -11.77 1.09 -6.00
CA GLN A 156 -11.19 -0.20 -6.40
C GLN A 156 -11.42 -0.45 -7.89
N GLU A 157 -12.65 -0.23 -8.39
CA GLU A 157 -12.94 -0.37 -9.82
C GLU A 157 -12.07 0.55 -10.67
N LEU A 158 -11.89 1.81 -10.28
CA LEU A 158 -11.03 2.76 -10.98
C LEU A 158 -9.56 2.30 -10.99
N ILE A 159 -9.08 1.71 -9.90
CA ILE A 159 -7.71 1.20 -9.81
C ILE A 159 -7.55 -0.05 -10.68
N ASP A 160 -8.52 -0.96 -10.66
CA ASP A 160 -8.43 -2.25 -11.36
C ASP A 160 -8.72 -2.10 -12.87
N ARG A 161 -9.53 -1.11 -13.28
CA ARG A 161 -9.74 -0.74 -14.70
C ARG A 161 -8.54 -0.06 -15.33
N ARG A 162 -7.61 0.50 -14.54
CA ARG A 162 -6.44 1.17 -15.11
C ARG A 162 -5.60 0.15 -15.86
N PRO A 163 -5.35 0.37 -17.16
CA PRO A 163 -4.53 -0.55 -17.92
C PRO A 163 -3.12 -0.59 -17.30
N PRO A 164 -2.46 -1.75 -17.29
CA PRO A 164 -1.08 -1.87 -16.82
C PRO A 164 -0.12 -0.97 -17.64
N ILE A 165 -0.53 -0.60 -18.86
CA ILE A 165 0.13 0.35 -19.75
C ILE A 165 -0.78 1.57 -19.91
N MET A 166 -0.38 2.71 -19.36
CA MET A 166 -1.08 3.98 -19.63
C MET A 166 -0.80 4.46 -21.06
N GLU A 167 -1.84 4.82 -21.79
CA GLU A 167 -1.73 5.62 -23.02
C GLU A 167 -1.07 6.97 -22.68
N GLY A 168 -0.09 7.39 -23.47
CA GLY A 168 0.68 8.62 -23.22
C GLY A 168 1.94 8.44 -22.34
N ASN A 169 2.40 7.21 -22.09
CA ASN A 169 3.73 7.00 -21.54
C ASN A 169 4.77 7.61 -22.51
N ALA A 170 5.49 8.65 -22.08
CA ALA A 170 6.51 9.36 -22.88
C ALA A 170 7.75 8.50 -23.22
N CYS A 171 7.67 7.19 -23.00
CA CYS A 171 8.69 6.23 -23.36
C CYS A 171 8.44 5.78 -24.81
N PRO A 172 9.17 6.30 -25.82
CA PRO A 172 9.06 5.82 -27.20
C PRO A 172 9.46 4.35 -27.33
N PHE A 173 10.21 3.82 -26.36
CA PHE A 173 10.63 2.43 -26.32
C PHE A 173 9.59 1.61 -25.56
N TYR A 174 8.64 1.07 -26.30
CA TYR A 174 7.56 0.22 -25.80
C TYR A 174 8.11 -1.11 -25.28
N ASN A 175 7.67 -1.52 -24.09
CA ASN A 175 7.91 -2.89 -23.62
C ASN A 175 6.92 -3.82 -24.33
N LEU A 176 7.34 -4.42 -25.45
CA LEU A 176 6.52 -5.35 -26.24
C LEU A 176 5.94 -6.50 -25.42
N PHE A 177 6.62 -6.92 -24.35
CA PHE A 177 6.22 -8.08 -23.56
C PHE A 177 5.61 -7.72 -22.20
N HIS A 178 5.21 -6.47 -22.00
CA HIS A 178 4.62 -6.04 -20.74
C HIS A 178 3.32 -6.80 -20.46
N GLY A 179 3.26 -7.48 -19.30
CA GLY A 179 2.11 -8.32 -18.93
C GLY A 179 2.01 -9.66 -19.68
N ILE A 180 2.96 -9.98 -20.56
CA ILE A 180 3.00 -11.25 -21.32
C ILE A 180 4.03 -12.20 -20.72
N ILE A 181 5.24 -11.70 -20.46
CA ILE A 181 6.35 -12.55 -19.99
C ILE A 181 6.53 -12.44 -18.47
N TYR A 182 6.76 -13.60 -17.87
CA TYR A 182 7.00 -13.79 -16.44
C TYR A 182 8.23 -14.67 -16.24
N CYS A 183 8.99 -14.43 -15.19
CA CYS A 183 10.15 -15.24 -14.87
C CYS A 183 9.72 -16.63 -14.41
N ALA A 184 10.22 -17.68 -15.08
CA ALA A 184 9.93 -19.06 -14.73
C ALA A 184 10.37 -19.43 -13.30
N THR A 185 11.42 -18.78 -12.77
CA THR A 185 11.97 -19.07 -11.45
C THR A 185 11.21 -18.36 -10.31
N CYS A 186 10.77 -17.11 -10.52
CA CYS A 186 10.20 -16.29 -9.44
C CYS A 186 8.76 -15.83 -9.67
N GLY A 187 8.16 -16.12 -10.83
CA GLY A 187 6.78 -15.76 -11.18
C GLY A 187 6.52 -14.26 -11.38
N LYS A 188 7.52 -13.40 -11.22
CA LYS A 188 7.37 -11.94 -11.40
C LYS A 188 7.32 -11.57 -12.88
N SER A 189 6.55 -10.53 -13.21
CA SER A 189 6.53 -9.95 -14.56
C SER A 189 7.90 -9.38 -14.92
N MET A 190 8.41 -9.70 -16.10
CA MET A 190 9.71 -9.19 -16.54
C MET A 190 9.60 -7.71 -16.94
N GLN A 191 10.48 -6.89 -16.39
CA GLN A 191 10.60 -5.48 -16.73
C GLN A 191 11.73 -5.24 -17.73
N VAL A 192 11.46 -4.47 -18.77
CA VAL A 192 12.50 -3.99 -19.67
C VAL A 192 13.41 -2.97 -18.96
N ARG A 193 14.70 -3.09 -19.22
CA ARG A 193 15.75 -2.14 -18.88
C ARG A 193 16.54 -1.84 -20.14
N TYR A 194 16.83 -0.57 -20.33
CA TYR A 194 17.59 -0.10 -21.48
C TYR A 194 18.99 0.27 -21.00
N GLU A 195 20.00 -0.08 -21.80
CA GLU A 195 21.43 0.13 -21.47
C GLU A 195 21.75 1.62 -21.25
N LYS A 196 21.16 2.51 -22.07
CA LYS A 196 21.28 3.96 -21.91
C LYS A 196 20.20 4.48 -20.96
N VAL A 197 20.63 5.17 -19.89
CA VAL A 197 19.83 5.51 -18.71
C VAL A 197 18.73 6.52 -19.02
N GLY A 198 17.52 6.10 -19.41
CA GLY A 198 16.31 6.94 -19.36
C GLY A 198 15.27 6.60 -20.41
N ARG A 199 14.02 6.91 -20.08
CA ARG A 199 12.84 6.45 -20.80
C ARG A 199 12.59 7.19 -22.12
N THR A 200 13.08 8.43 -22.23
CA THR A 200 12.82 9.33 -23.36
C THR A 200 13.98 9.35 -24.35
N GLY A 201 13.70 9.68 -25.61
CA GLY A 201 14.72 9.96 -26.63
C GLY A 201 15.58 11.18 -26.33
N LYS A 202 15.24 11.97 -25.30
CA LYS A 202 16.06 13.08 -24.79
C LYS A 202 16.65 12.76 -23.42
N ASN A 203 17.88 13.18 -23.20
CA ASN A 203 18.52 13.06 -21.90
C ASN A 203 17.92 14.04 -20.89
N ARG A 204 17.37 13.53 -19.78
CA ARG A 204 16.79 14.35 -18.72
C ARG A 204 17.79 15.32 -18.05
N PHE A 205 19.09 15.05 -18.16
CA PHE A 205 20.14 15.85 -17.54
C PHE A 205 20.80 16.81 -18.53
N THR A 206 21.07 16.37 -19.76
CA THR A 206 21.77 17.18 -20.78
C THR A 206 20.83 17.84 -21.78
N GLY A 207 19.56 17.41 -21.87
CA GLY A 207 18.58 17.91 -22.84
C GLY A 207 18.78 17.42 -24.29
N GLU A 208 19.94 16.83 -24.57
CA GLU A 208 20.33 16.34 -25.90
C GLU A 208 19.51 15.12 -26.34
N GLU A 209 19.36 14.98 -27.65
CA GLU A 209 18.82 13.76 -28.25
C GLU A 209 19.80 12.61 -28.05
N ARG A 210 19.23 11.46 -27.69
CA ARG A 210 19.99 10.23 -27.46
C ARG A 210 20.08 9.47 -28.76
N GLU A 211 21.25 8.90 -28.98
CA GLU A 211 21.40 7.83 -29.97
C GLU A 211 20.35 6.72 -29.73
N PRO A 212 19.86 6.07 -30.80
CA PRO A 212 18.96 4.94 -30.70
C PRO A 212 19.44 3.91 -29.67
N ILE A 213 18.49 3.39 -28.88
CA ILE A 213 18.80 2.36 -27.89
C ILE A 213 18.97 1.03 -28.62
N ASP A 214 20.19 0.55 -28.73
CA ASP A 214 20.49 -0.70 -29.45
C ASP A 214 20.26 -1.97 -28.62
N LYS A 215 20.16 -1.86 -27.28
CA LYS A 215 20.01 -3.01 -26.38
C LYS A 215 18.97 -2.78 -25.29
N ALA A 216 18.00 -3.70 -25.26
CA ALA A 216 17.01 -3.84 -24.22
C ALA A 216 17.21 -5.20 -23.53
N TYR A 217 17.23 -5.20 -22.21
CA TYR A 217 17.36 -6.39 -21.38
C TYR A 217 16.10 -6.54 -20.53
N TYR A 218 15.65 -7.77 -20.33
CA TYR A 218 14.49 -8.06 -19.47
C TYR A 218 14.98 -8.61 -18.14
N ILE A 219 14.54 -8.00 -17.04
CA ILE A 219 14.87 -8.43 -15.69
C ILE A 219 13.60 -8.63 -14.87
N CYS A 220 13.58 -9.64 -14.00
CA CYS A 220 12.50 -9.89 -13.04
C CYS A 220 12.84 -9.41 -11.63
#